data_AF-A0A7S1WEF7-F1
#
_entry.id   AF-A0A7S1WEF7-F1
#
_cell.length_a   1.000
_cell.length_b   1.000
_cell.length_c   1.000
_cell.angle_alpha   90.00
_cell.angle_beta   90.00
_cell.angle_gamma   90.00
#
_symmetry.space_group_name_H-M   'P 1'
#
loop_
_entity.id
_entity.type
_entity.pdbx_description
1 polymer ?
#
loop_
_entity_poly.entity_id
_entity_poly.type
_entity_poly.pdbx_seq_one_letter_code
_entity_poly.pdbx_strand_id
1 'polypeptide(L)'
;ASSSEAICAGLPVAAPLEEAYWILTLPEDFQEVIVKECPAMAVLAYLLVAETKVYVDPAHASEYAEIGLGILQRQNPRLATMVMESWPIASAVQRLEASRFAVQRRQQAWPV
;
A
#
# COMPACT_ATOMS: atom_id res chain seq x y z
N ALA A 1 -6.11 41.81 6.04
CA ALA A 1 -6.62 40.59 5.39
C ALA A 1 -5.66 40.22 4.28
N SER A 2 -5.07 39.02 4.36
CA SER A 2 -4.29 38.28 3.34
C SER A 2 -3.32 37.39 4.13
N SER A 3 -3.86 36.39 4.83
CA SER A 3 -3.88 34.99 4.37
C SER A 3 -2.50 34.36 4.51
N SER A 4 -2.26 33.93 5.75
CA SER A 4 -1.18 33.03 6.15
C SER A 4 -1.49 31.65 5.57
N GLU A 5 -1.03 31.36 4.35
CA GLU A 5 -0.92 29.98 3.88
C GLU A 5 0.33 29.36 4.49
N ALA A 6 0.23 29.05 5.78
CA ALA A 6 1.15 28.13 6.41
C ALA A 6 0.91 26.76 5.78
N ILE A 7 1.79 26.38 4.85
CA ILE A 7 1.94 25.01 4.38
C ILE A 7 2.13 24.15 5.64
N CYS A 8 1.09 23.42 6.05
CA CYS A 8 1.15 22.44 7.13
C CYS A 8 1.99 21.24 6.66
N ALA A 9 3.29 21.45 6.52
CA ALA A 9 4.25 20.37 6.49
C ALA A 9 4.33 19.75 7.89
N GLY A 10 4.05 18.45 7.99
CA GLY A 10 4.78 17.62 8.94
C GLY A 10 4.09 17.18 10.22
N LEU A 11 2.79 16.88 10.19
CA LEU A 11 2.26 15.88 11.14
C LEU A 11 2.20 14.52 10.44
N PRO A 12 2.70 13.43 11.06
CA PRO A 12 2.52 12.09 10.53
C PRO A 12 1.02 11.77 10.54
N VAL A 13 0.38 11.93 9.39
CA VAL A 13 -0.99 11.46 9.19
C VAL A 13 -0.93 9.95 9.20
N ALA A 14 -1.73 9.33 10.08
CA ALA A 14 -1.86 7.87 10.12
C ALA A 14 -2.22 7.36 8.72
N ALA A 15 -1.62 6.24 8.31
CA ALA A 15 -1.98 5.63 7.03
C ALA A 15 -3.48 5.32 7.02
N PRO A 16 -4.19 5.54 5.89
CA PRO A 16 -5.63 5.34 5.77
C PRO A 16 -5.97 3.85 5.69
N LEU A 17 -5.75 3.13 6.79
CA LEU A 17 -5.90 1.68 6.87
C LEU A 17 -7.37 1.27 6.79
N GLU A 18 -8.28 2.03 7.40
CA GLU A 18 -9.72 1.73 7.37
C GLU A 18 -10.25 1.77 5.94
N GLU A 19 -9.87 2.80 5.18
CA GLU A 19 -10.24 2.96 3.78
C GLU A 19 -9.62 1.87 2.90
N ALA A 20 -8.36 1.50 3.17
CA ALA A 20 -7.71 0.40 2.47
C ALA A 20 -8.46 -0.92 2.67
N TYR A 21 -8.82 -1.27 3.92
CA TYR A 21 -9.61 -2.46 4.20
C TYR A 21 -11.02 -2.37 3.62
N TRP A 22 -11.64 -1.20 3.65
CA TRP A 22 -12.94 -0.99 3.04
C TRP A 22 -12.92 -1.27 1.54
N ILE A 23 -11.92 -0.75 0.80
CA ILE A 23 -11.75 -1.03 -0.63
C ILE A 23 -11.61 -2.53 -0.90
N LEU A 24 -10.80 -3.24 -0.12
CA LEU A 24 -10.55 -4.68 -0.32
C LEU A 24 -11.70 -5.57 0.16
N THR A 25 -12.68 -5.04 0.89
CA THR A 25 -13.89 -5.76 1.30
C THR A 25 -15.07 -5.53 0.36
N LEU A 26 -14.91 -4.65 -0.64
CA LEU A 26 -15.91 -4.49 -1.70
C LEU A 26 -16.05 -5.76 -2.54
N PRO A 27 -17.22 -6.01 -3.17
CA PRO A 27 -17.38 -7.09 -4.14
C PRO A 27 -16.36 -7.00 -5.29
N GLU A 28 -15.98 -8.14 -5.87
CA GLU A 28 -14.92 -8.24 -6.89
C GLU A 28 -15.15 -7.33 -8.09
N ASP A 29 -16.40 -7.22 -8.54
CA ASP A 29 -16.86 -6.35 -9.62
C ASP A 29 -16.59 -4.86 -9.34
N PHE A 30 -16.70 -4.42 -8.09
CA PHE A 30 -16.32 -3.05 -7.69
C PHE A 30 -14.81 -2.88 -7.63
N GLN A 31 -14.08 -3.88 -7.13
CA GLN A 31 -12.62 -3.85 -7.11
C GLN A 31 -12.04 -3.76 -8.52
N GLU A 32 -12.62 -4.47 -9.48
CA GLU A 32 -12.22 -4.38 -10.89
C GLU A 32 -12.40 -2.97 -11.45
N VAL A 33 -13.50 -2.30 -11.14
CA VAL A 33 -13.75 -0.91 -11.56
C VAL A 33 -12.68 0.00 -10.96
N ILE A 34 -12.37 -0.15 -9.67
CA ILE A 34 -11.32 0.65 -9.02
C ILE A 34 -9.95 0.40 -9.66
N VAL A 35 -9.61 -0.84 -9.99
CA VAL A 35 -8.35 -1.17 -10.66
C VAL A 35 -8.26 -0.52 -12.05
N LYS A 36 -9.38 -0.43 -12.77
CA LYS A 36 -9.44 0.19 -14.12
C LYS A 36 -9.37 1.72 -14.04
N GLU A 37 -10.18 2.34 -13.18
CA GLU A 37 -10.34 3.79 -13.11
C GLU A 37 -9.28 4.47 -12.24
N CYS A 38 -8.87 3.82 -11.14
CA CYS A 38 -7.99 4.37 -10.11
C CYS A 38 -6.96 3.31 -9.63
N PRO A 39 -6.06 2.82 -10.52
CA PRO A 39 -5.13 1.74 -10.20
C PRO A 39 -4.23 2.07 -9.01
N ALA A 40 -3.82 3.33 -8.85
CA ALA A 40 -3.02 3.75 -7.69
C ALA A 40 -3.72 3.50 -6.36
N MET A 41 -5.04 3.72 -6.29
CA MET A 41 -5.81 3.50 -5.08
C MET A 41 -5.89 2.02 -4.72
N ALA A 42 -6.13 1.16 -5.71
CA ALA A 42 -6.10 -0.29 -5.51
C ALA A 42 -4.72 -0.76 -5.03
N VAL A 43 -3.65 -0.37 -5.72
CA VAL A 43 -2.27 -0.73 -5.37
C VAL A 43 -1.93 -0.28 -3.95
N LEU A 44 -2.28 0.95 -3.58
CA LEU A 44 -2.05 1.47 -2.23
C LEU A 44 -2.78 0.63 -1.18
N ALA A 45 -4.05 0.31 -1.40
CA ALA A 45 -4.85 -0.47 -0.46
C ALA A 45 -4.22 -1.86 -0.22
N TYR A 46 -3.83 -2.55 -1.30
CA TYR A 46 -3.14 -3.84 -1.22
C TYR A 46 -1.81 -3.75 -0.46
N LEU A 47 -0.99 -2.73 -0.72
CA LEU A 47 0.29 -2.54 -0.04
C LEU A 47 0.13 -2.22 1.45
N LEU A 48 -0.83 -1.37 1.82
CA LEU A 48 -1.11 -1.03 3.21
C LEU A 48 -1.64 -2.22 4.01
N VAL A 49 -2.56 -2.99 3.44
CA VAL A 49 -3.07 -4.21 4.08
C VAL A 49 -1.95 -5.24 4.22
N ALA A 50 -1.13 -5.44 3.17
CA ALA A 50 0.04 -6.30 3.24
C ALA A 50 0.99 -5.88 4.37
N GLU A 51 1.28 -4.58 4.50
CA GLU A 51 2.18 -4.02 5.54
C GLU A 51 1.69 -4.40 6.94
N THR A 52 0.38 -4.24 7.21
CA THR A 52 -0.20 -4.62 8.51
C THR A 52 -0.17 -6.13 8.74
N LYS A 53 -0.43 -6.92 7.69
CA LYS A 53 -0.49 -8.38 7.76
C LYS A 53 0.86 -9.01 8.05
N VAL A 54 1.99 -8.38 7.71
CA VAL A 54 3.34 -8.91 8.00
C VAL A 54 3.50 -9.30 9.48
N TYR A 55 2.85 -8.57 10.39
CA TYR A 55 2.99 -8.78 11.84
C TYR A 55 2.03 -9.82 12.43
N VAL A 56 0.89 -10.07 11.78
CA VAL A 56 -0.19 -10.95 12.29
C VAL A 56 -0.34 -12.24 11.49
N ASP A 57 -0.11 -12.19 10.18
CA ASP A 57 -0.29 -13.30 9.25
C ASP A 57 0.61 -13.11 8.01
N PRO A 58 1.88 -13.55 8.09
CA PRO A 58 2.86 -13.34 7.02
C PRO A 58 2.49 -13.99 5.69
N ALA A 59 1.75 -15.10 5.70
CA ALA A 59 1.35 -15.81 4.47
C ALA A 59 0.36 -14.97 3.66
N HIS A 60 -0.70 -14.45 4.31
CA HIS A 60 -1.62 -13.54 3.64
C HIS A 60 -0.95 -12.20 3.28
N ALA A 61 0.04 -11.74 4.05
CA ALA A 61 0.80 -10.54 3.71
C ALA A 61 1.53 -10.65 2.35
N SER A 62 2.06 -11.84 2.01
CA SER A 62 2.62 -12.08 0.67
C SER A 62 1.56 -11.99 -0.42
N GLU A 63 0.40 -12.62 -0.22
CA GLU A 63 -0.68 -12.64 -1.22
C GLU A 63 -1.17 -11.22 -1.56
N TYR A 64 -1.45 -10.40 -0.55
CA TYR A 64 -1.89 -9.01 -0.78
C TYR A 64 -0.82 -8.19 -1.50
N ALA A 65 0.45 -8.36 -1.14
CA ALA A 65 1.55 -7.66 -1.80
C ALA A 65 1.70 -8.08 -3.27
N GLU A 66 1.59 -9.39 -3.55
CA GLU A 66 1.67 -9.93 -4.91
C GLU A 66 0.52 -9.44 -5.79
N ILE A 67 -0.70 -9.34 -5.24
CA ILE A 67 -1.83 -8.77 -5.98
C ILE A 67 -1.57 -7.28 -6.28
N GLY A 68 -1.18 -6.50 -5.27
CA GLY A 68 -0.90 -5.07 -5.45
C GLY A 68 0.21 -4.80 -6.47
N LEU A 69 1.31 -5.54 -6.39
CA LEU A 69 2.42 -5.43 -7.36
C LEU A 69 2.05 -6.02 -8.73
N GLY A 70 1.24 -7.07 -8.76
CA GLY A 70 0.72 -7.67 -9.98
C GLY A 70 -0.18 -6.73 -10.77
N ILE A 71 -0.96 -5.87 -10.08
CA ILE A 71 -1.72 -4.79 -10.72
C ILE A 71 -0.76 -3.86 -11.47
N LEU A 72 0.33 -3.40 -10.85
CA LEU A 72 1.33 -2.55 -11.51
C LEU A 72 1.95 -3.20 -12.75
N GLN A 73 2.32 -4.48 -12.63
CA GLN A 73 2.98 -5.23 -13.71
C GLN A 73 2.08 -5.47 -14.92
N ARG A 74 0.75 -5.53 -14.71
CA ARG A 74 -0.23 -5.73 -15.80
C ARG A 74 -0.58 -4.44 -16.53
N GLN A 75 -0.26 -3.27 -15.96
CA GLN A 75 -0.52 -2.00 -16.62
C GLN A 75 0.49 -1.73 -17.75
N ASN A 76 0.10 -0.86 -18.69
CA ASN A 76 1.04 -0.31 -19.66
C ASN A 76 2.24 0.33 -18.92
N PRO A 77 3.50 0.15 -19.38
CA PRO A 77 4.68 0.69 -18.70
C PRO A 77 4.58 2.17 -18.33
N ARG A 78 3.99 3.00 -19.19
CA ARG A 78 3.79 4.42 -18.91
C ARG A 78 2.83 4.66 -17.75
N LEU A 79 1.73 3.91 -17.70
CA LEU A 79 0.77 4.00 -16.60
C LEU A 79 1.36 3.44 -15.30
N ALA A 80 2.12 2.34 -15.37
CA ALA A 80 2.84 1.80 -14.22
C ALA A 80 3.81 2.82 -13.62
N THR A 81 4.58 3.53 -14.46
CA THR A 81 5.43 4.64 -14.00
C THR A 81 4.62 5.75 -13.34
N MET A 82 3.52 6.19 -13.96
CA MET A 82 2.65 7.23 -13.37
C MET A 82 2.06 6.80 -12.02
N VAL A 83 1.67 5.53 -11.88
CA VAL A 83 1.16 5.00 -10.61
C VAL A 83 2.28 4.96 -9.56
N MET A 84 3.48 4.52 -9.92
CA MET A 84 4.62 4.49 -8.98
C MET A 84 5.05 5.90 -8.53
N GLU A 85 4.96 6.87 -9.42
CA GLU A 85 5.20 8.29 -9.13
C GLU A 85 4.04 8.94 -8.34
N SER A 86 2.87 8.30 -8.32
CA SER A 86 1.73 8.79 -7.55
C SER A 86 2.02 8.65 -6.06
N TRP A 87 1.83 9.76 -5.35
CA TRP A 87 1.94 9.75 -3.89
C TRP A 87 0.79 8.91 -3.30
N PRO A 88 1.01 8.01 -2.32
CA PRO A 88 2.27 7.62 -1.66
C PRO A 88 2.76 6.19 -2.02
N ILE A 89 2.68 5.75 -3.29
CA ILE A 89 2.93 4.35 -3.68
C ILE A 89 4.39 3.92 -3.43
N ALA A 90 5.36 4.69 -3.93
CA ALA A 90 6.78 4.36 -3.74
C ALA A 90 7.14 4.22 -2.24
N SER A 91 6.62 5.13 -1.41
CA SER A 91 6.82 5.08 0.04
C SER A 91 6.15 3.85 0.68
N ALA A 92 4.96 3.44 0.20
CA ALA A 92 4.29 2.24 0.69
C ALA A 92 5.07 0.96 0.38
N VAL A 93 5.65 0.85 -0.82
CA VAL A 93 6.53 -0.27 -1.18
C VAL A 93 7.74 -0.34 -0.25
N GLN A 94 8.43 0.79 -0.05
CA GLN A 94 9.60 0.86 0.83
C GLN A 94 9.26 0.47 2.29
N ARG A 95 8.11 0.92 2.81
CA ARG A 95 7.69 0.55 4.18
C ARG A 95 7.32 -0.93 4.30
N LEU A 96 6.68 -1.51 3.29
CA LEU A 96 6.37 -2.93 3.25
C LEU A 96 7.65 -3.78 3.29
N GLU A 97 8.64 -3.43 2.47
CA GLU A 97 9.95 -4.09 2.46
C GLU A 97 10.65 -3.95 3.82
N ALA A 98 10.68 -2.75 4.40
CA ALA A 98 11.25 -2.51 5.72
C ALA A 98 10.56 -3.34 6.81
N SER A 99 9.24 -3.46 6.76
CA SER A 99 8.45 -4.28 7.70
C SER A 99 8.78 -5.77 7.56
N ARG A 100 8.90 -6.28 6.33
CA ARG A 100 9.33 -7.67 6.08
C ARG A 100 10.70 -7.96 6.67
N PHE A 101 11.69 -7.08 6.41
CA PHE A 101 13.03 -7.23 6.98
C PHE A 101 13.04 -7.14 8.52
N ALA A 102 12.22 -6.27 9.11
CA ALA A 102 12.12 -6.15 10.57
C ALA A 102 11.58 -7.44 11.21
N VAL A 103 10.53 -8.02 10.63
CA VAL A 103 9.94 -9.28 11.13
C VAL A 103 10.90 -10.46 10.95
N GLN A 104 11.57 -10.56 9.80
CA GLN A 104 12.55 -11.62 9.54
C GLN A 104 13.72 -11.57 10.53
N ARG A 105 14.27 -10.37 10.80
CA ARG A 105 15.32 -10.19 11.83
C ARG A 105 14.85 -10.62 13.20
N ARG A 106 13.61 -10.31 13.57
CA ARG A 106 13.04 -10.71 14.86
C ARG A 106 12.92 -12.23 14.99
N GLN A 107 12.47 -12.90 13.93
CA GLN A 107 12.37 -14.37 13.89
C GLN A 107 13.74 -15.05 13.98
N GLN A 108 14.77 -14.47 13.36
CA GLN A 108 16.15 -15.00 13.44
C GLN A 108 16.80 -14.75 14.80
N ALA A 109 16.49 -13.62 15.45
CA ALA A 109 17.02 -13.28 16.77
C ALA A 109 16.37 -14.10 17.90
N TRP A 110 15.16 -14.62 17.67
CA TRP A 110 14.44 -15.45 18.63
C TRP A 110 13.75 -16.63 17.94
N PRO A 111 14.52 -17.66 17.52
CA PRO A 111 13.93 -18.88 17.00
C PRO A 111 13.17 -19.54 18.16
N VAL A 112 11.84 -19.60 18.03
CA VAL A 112 10.95 -20.30 18.96
C VAL A 112 11.21 -21.80 18.84
#